data_AF-A0A133VQZ4-F1
#
_entry.id   AF-A0A133VQZ4-F1
#
_cell.length_a   1.000
_cell.length_b   1.000
_cell.length_c   1.000
_cell.angle_alpha   90.00
_cell.angle_beta   90.00
_cell.angle_gamma   90.00
#
_symmetry.space_group_name_H-M   'P 1'
#
loop_
_entity.id
_entity.type
_entity.pdbx_description
1 polymer ?
#
loop_
_entity_poly.entity_id
_entity_poly.type
_entity_poly.pdbx_seq_one_letter_code
_entity_poly.pdbx_strand_id
1 'polypeptide(L)'
;MKRKIEIDVVVGLAFGKRENGLGKSNDKIAEIAWRWSGGEERKSPMILQKEVAQAFPDELEDEIIVISEHQTPGKYLDTFEVVNQAREIMEKKKWVTPVLVCHPSHLWRSLRVFWKMGIGGVVTPSPEELREIPFSESDQIWTRNALFWWIKEIPVITWYKLNGYI
;
A
#
# COMPACT_ATOMS: atom_id res chain seq x y z
N MET A 1 -18.10 26.03 -0.46
CA MET A 1 -16.80 25.82 -1.14
C MET A 1 -16.12 24.63 -0.47
N LYS A 2 -16.00 23.46 -1.12
CA LYS A 2 -15.32 22.29 -0.54
C LYS A 2 -13.81 22.60 -0.53
N ARG A 3 -13.17 22.56 0.64
CA ARG A 3 -11.69 22.63 0.72
C ARG A 3 -11.13 21.47 -0.11
N LYS A 4 -10.32 21.78 -1.11
CA LYS A 4 -9.54 20.77 -1.83
C LYS A 4 -8.50 20.24 -0.83
N ILE A 5 -8.57 18.96 -0.50
CA ILE A 5 -7.54 18.32 0.33
C ILE A 5 -6.28 18.25 -0.53
N GLU A 6 -5.20 18.84 -0.03
CA GLU A 6 -3.88 18.77 -0.65
C GLU A 6 -3.22 17.47 -0.21
N ILE A 7 -2.65 16.73 -1.16
CA ILE A 7 -2.06 15.42 -0.93
C ILE A 7 -0.56 15.58 -0.96
N ASP A 8 0.09 15.16 0.13
CA ASP A 8 1.53 15.29 0.27
C ASP A 8 2.28 14.11 -0.34
N VAL A 9 1.68 12.91 -0.33
CA VAL A 9 2.32 11.67 -0.76
C VAL A 9 1.30 10.59 -1.10
N VAL A 10 1.63 9.70 -2.03
CA VAL A 10 0.89 8.47 -2.30
C VAL A 10 1.63 7.28 -1.69
N VAL A 11 0.94 6.43 -0.93
CA VAL A 11 1.50 5.23 -0.31
C VAL A 11 0.83 3.99 -0.89
N GLY A 12 1.60 3.17 -1.61
CA GLY A 12 1.11 1.96 -2.28
C GLY A 12 1.58 0.68 -1.59
N LEU A 13 0.65 -0.13 -1.10
CA LEU A 13 0.96 -1.42 -0.46
C LEU A 13 0.64 -2.56 -1.42
N ALA A 14 1.56 -3.51 -1.52
CA ALA A 14 1.40 -4.65 -2.41
C ALA A 14 0.33 -5.63 -1.90
N PHE A 15 -0.27 -6.37 -2.84
CA PHE A 15 -1.22 -7.43 -2.57
C PHE A 15 -0.85 -8.70 -3.33
N GLY A 16 -0.31 -9.68 -2.61
CA GLY A 16 0.25 -10.88 -3.20
C GLY A 16 1.68 -10.68 -3.69
N LYS A 17 2.37 -11.80 -3.93
CA LYS A 17 3.75 -11.84 -4.43
C LYS A 17 3.83 -12.89 -5.54
N ARG A 18 4.68 -12.65 -6.53
CA ARG A 18 5.08 -13.65 -7.52
C ARG A 18 6.61 -13.70 -7.59
N GLU A 19 7.17 -14.89 -7.77
CA GLU A 19 8.59 -15.07 -8.09
C GLU A 19 8.92 -14.50 -9.49
N ASN A 20 7.98 -14.64 -10.44
CA ASN A 20 8.17 -14.22 -11.83
C ASN A 20 7.21 -13.08 -12.20
N GLY A 21 7.65 -11.84 -11.98
CA GLY A 21 7.00 -10.62 -12.45
C GLY A 21 5.88 -10.10 -11.54
N LEU A 22 5.13 -9.13 -12.06
CA LEU A 22 4.03 -8.50 -11.34
C LEU A 22 2.76 -9.35 -11.37
N GLY A 23 2.02 -9.32 -10.26
CA GLY A 23 0.62 -9.77 -10.24
C GLY A 23 -0.29 -8.65 -10.71
N LYS A 24 -1.41 -8.99 -11.38
CA LYS A 24 -2.39 -8.01 -11.88
C LYS A 24 -2.92 -7.07 -10.79
N SER A 25 -2.92 -7.54 -9.53
CA SER A 25 -3.27 -6.71 -8.37
C SER A 25 -2.29 -5.55 -8.20
N ASN A 26 -0.98 -5.84 -8.22
CA ASN A 26 0.06 -4.83 -8.01
C ASN A 26 0.17 -3.87 -9.19
N ASP A 27 -0.04 -4.33 -10.42
CA ASP A 27 -0.15 -3.47 -11.61
C ASP A 27 -1.28 -2.44 -11.44
N LYS A 28 -2.45 -2.88 -10.98
CA LYS A 28 -3.58 -1.97 -10.75
C LYS A 28 -3.38 -1.03 -9.56
N ILE A 29 -2.69 -1.48 -8.51
CA ILE A 29 -2.29 -0.61 -7.40
C ILE A 29 -1.34 0.48 -7.92
N ALA A 30 -0.37 0.14 -8.78
CA ALA A 30 0.55 1.09 -9.38
C ALA A 30 -0.18 2.10 -10.29
N GLU A 31 -1.10 1.64 -11.13
CA GLU A 31 -1.91 2.51 -11.99
C GLU A 31 -2.75 3.53 -11.19
N ILE A 32 -3.39 3.08 -10.11
CA ILE A 32 -4.14 3.98 -9.22
C ILE A 32 -3.17 4.95 -8.52
N ALA A 33 -2.03 4.46 -8.01
CA ALA A 33 -1.03 5.31 -7.38
C ALA A 33 -0.51 6.41 -8.33
N TRP A 34 -0.26 6.07 -9.59
CA TRP A 34 0.14 7.01 -10.64
C TRP A 34 -0.91 8.10 -10.90
N ARG A 35 -2.20 7.72 -10.97
CA ARG A 35 -3.28 8.70 -11.12
C ARG A 35 -3.33 9.67 -9.95
N TRP A 36 -3.20 9.15 -8.72
CA TRP A 36 -3.22 9.97 -7.51
C TRP A 36 -1.96 10.80 -7.30
N SER A 37 -0.81 10.40 -7.87
CA SER A 37 0.41 11.20 -7.86
C SER A 37 0.35 12.38 -8.85
N GLY A 38 -0.70 12.47 -9.68
CA GLY A 38 -0.87 13.51 -10.70
C GLY A 38 -0.49 13.08 -12.11
N GLY A 39 -0.23 11.79 -12.34
CA GLY A 39 0.16 11.25 -13.64
C GLY A 39 1.47 11.88 -14.14
N GLU A 40 1.51 12.22 -15.43
CA GLU A 40 2.67 12.84 -16.09
C GLU A 40 3.11 14.17 -15.45
N GLU A 41 2.20 14.91 -14.82
CA GLU A 41 2.54 16.18 -14.16
C GLU A 41 3.14 15.99 -12.77
N ARG A 42 3.18 14.75 -12.25
CA ARG A 42 3.73 14.34 -10.95
C ARG A 42 3.73 15.42 -9.88
N LYS A 43 2.57 15.59 -9.25
CA LYS A 43 2.31 16.59 -8.21
C LYS A 43 2.65 16.11 -6.81
N SER A 44 2.61 14.79 -6.59
CA SER A 44 2.87 14.19 -5.28
C SER A 44 3.85 13.03 -5.42
N PRO A 45 4.86 12.95 -4.54
CA PRO A 45 5.79 11.82 -4.48
C PRO A 45 5.07 10.52 -4.10
N MET A 46 5.73 9.38 -4.35
CA MET A 46 5.20 8.06 -4.02
C MET A 46 6.14 7.29 -3.08
N ILE A 47 5.55 6.60 -2.10
CA ILE A 47 6.19 5.58 -1.28
C ILE A 47 5.53 4.24 -1.64
N LEU A 48 6.26 3.36 -2.31
CA LEU A 48 5.69 2.12 -2.84
C LEU A 48 6.39 0.91 -2.25
N GLN A 49 5.63 -0.12 -1.89
CA GLN A 49 6.21 -1.42 -1.62
C GLN A 49 6.83 -1.97 -2.92
N LYS A 50 7.96 -2.70 -2.81
CA LYS A 50 8.75 -3.21 -3.94
C LYS A 50 7.90 -3.81 -5.05
N GLU A 51 6.97 -4.70 -4.73
CA GLU A 51 6.15 -5.37 -5.75
C GLU A 51 5.21 -4.42 -6.51
N VAL A 52 4.88 -3.24 -5.97
CA VAL A 52 4.14 -2.19 -6.70
C VAL A 52 5.11 -1.31 -7.49
N ALA A 53 6.25 -0.97 -6.90
CA ALA A 53 7.28 -0.14 -7.54
C ALA A 53 7.80 -0.76 -8.84
N GLN A 54 7.89 -2.09 -8.90
CA GLN A 54 8.32 -2.83 -10.10
C GLN A 54 7.45 -2.59 -11.35
N ALA A 55 6.23 -2.07 -11.19
CA ALA A 55 5.34 -1.74 -12.32
C ALA A 55 5.75 -0.48 -13.06
N PHE A 56 6.63 0.33 -12.46
CA PHE A 56 7.13 1.57 -13.05
C PHE A 56 8.44 1.33 -13.79
N PRO A 57 8.71 2.08 -14.88
CA PRO A 57 9.96 1.95 -15.60
C PRO A 57 11.11 2.59 -14.79
N ASP A 58 12.34 2.12 -15.02
CA ASP A 58 13.52 2.43 -14.21
C ASP A 58 13.82 3.93 -14.15
N GLU A 59 13.44 4.71 -15.18
CA GLU A 59 13.63 6.17 -15.21
C GLU A 59 12.85 6.91 -14.12
N LEU A 60 11.91 6.25 -13.45
CA LEU A 60 11.12 6.81 -12.36
C LEU A 60 11.66 6.42 -10.97
N GLU A 61 12.74 5.64 -10.87
CA GLU A 61 13.28 5.15 -9.58
C GLU A 61 13.63 6.28 -8.60
N ASP A 62 14.25 7.37 -9.07
CA ASP A 62 14.65 8.48 -8.20
C ASP A 62 13.46 9.26 -7.61
N GLU A 63 12.26 9.07 -8.18
CA GLU A 63 11.03 9.75 -7.78
C GLU A 63 10.10 8.86 -6.94
N ILE A 64 10.46 7.58 -6.78
CA ILE A 64 9.71 6.58 -6.03
C ILE A 64 10.55 6.12 -4.85
N ILE A 65 10.06 6.34 -3.63
CA ILE A 65 10.69 5.78 -2.44
C ILE A 65 10.22 4.34 -2.28
N VAL A 66 11.11 3.38 -2.53
CA VAL A 66 10.77 1.96 -2.52
C VAL A 66 11.01 1.33 -1.14
N ILE A 67 9.94 0.79 -0.54
CA ILE A 67 10.02 -0.05 0.65
C ILE A 67 10.25 -1.49 0.21
N SER A 68 11.47 -1.99 0.41
CA SER A 68 11.88 -3.34 -0.01
C SER A 68 12.59 -4.15 1.08
N GLU A 69 13.14 -3.49 2.09
CA GLU A 69 13.95 -4.14 3.12
C GLU A 69 13.10 -4.52 4.34
N HIS A 70 13.37 -5.72 4.87
CA HIS A 70 12.84 -6.16 6.16
C HIS A 70 13.79 -5.75 7.28
N GLN A 71 13.23 -5.45 8.45
CA GLN A 71 13.94 -5.45 9.72
C GLN A 71 14.47 -6.86 10.09
N THR A 72 13.89 -7.92 9.52
CA THR A 72 14.34 -9.32 9.71
C THR A 72 14.59 -10.02 8.36
N PRO A 73 15.82 -10.43 8.04
CA PRO A 73 16.12 -11.15 6.80
C PRO A 73 15.23 -12.39 6.60
N GLY A 74 14.70 -12.57 5.39
CA GLY A 74 13.95 -13.76 4.98
C GLY A 74 12.48 -13.82 5.41
N LYS A 75 11.94 -12.77 6.04
CA LYS A 75 10.49 -12.68 6.31
C LYS A 75 9.75 -11.98 5.17
N TYR A 76 8.41 -12.01 5.18
CA TYR A 76 7.56 -11.21 4.29
C TYR A 76 7.19 -9.91 4.99
N LEU A 77 7.08 -8.80 4.24
CA LEU A 77 6.85 -7.46 4.76
C LEU A 77 5.39 -7.45 5.20
N ASP A 78 5.16 -7.47 6.51
CA ASP A 78 3.81 -7.36 7.00
C ASP A 78 3.36 -5.88 6.90
N THR A 79 2.05 -5.66 7.03
CA THR A 79 1.49 -4.32 6.87
C THR A 79 1.93 -3.35 7.95
N PHE A 80 2.22 -3.82 9.16
CA PHE A 80 2.72 -2.97 10.22
C PHE A 80 4.10 -2.43 9.86
N GLU A 81 4.97 -3.31 9.37
CA GLU A 81 6.32 -2.95 8.98
C GLU A 81 6.36 -1.96 7.82
N VAL A 82 5.60 -2.21 6.75
CA VAL A 82 5.51 -1.30 5.60
C VAL A 82 4.99 0.07 6.01
N VAL A 83 3.93 0.11 6.83
CA VAL A 83 3.34 1.38 7.29
C VAL A 83 4.26 2.11 8.25
N ASN A 84 5.01 1.40 9.11
CA ASN A 84 6.00 2.05 9.98
C ASN A 84 7.13 2.69 9.16
N GLN A 85 7.66 1.99 8.16
CA GLN A 85 8.69 2.57 7.28
C GLN A 85 8.14 3.78 6.51
N ALA A 86 6.91 3.70 5.99
CA ALA A 86 6.25 4.82 5.34
C ALA A 86 6.09 6.02 6.30
N ARG A 87 5.68 5.77 7.56
CA ARG A 87 5.59 6.80 8.62
C ARG A 87 6.93 7.52 8.80
N GLU A 88 8.01 6.76 8.96
CA GLU A 88 9.35 7.32 9.20
C GLU A 88 9.83 8.18 8.03
N ILE A 89 9.53 7.77 6.79
CA ILE A 89 9.81 8.56 5.59
C ILE A 89 8.98 9.84 5.59
N MET A 90 7.67 9.74 5.85
CA MET A 90 6.75 10.88 5.90
C MET A 90 7.18 11.90 6.96
N GLU A 91 7.57 11.46 8.16
CA GLU A 91 8.05 12.33 9.24
C GLU A 91 9.32 13.10 8.83
N LYS A 92 10.29 12.41 8.23
CA LYS A 92 11.53 13.03 7.73
C LYS A 92 11.24 14.08 6.66
N LYS A 93 10.24 13.82 5.80
CA LYS A 93 9.84 14.71 4.70
C LYS A 93 8.78 15.74 5.10
N LYS A 94 8.25 15.67 6.33
CA LYS A 94 7.15 16.49 6.86
C LYS A 94 5.85 16.36 6.04
N TRP A 95 5.60 15.19 5.48
CA TRP A 95 4.34 14.87 4.79
C TRP A 95 3.28 14.45 5.82
N VAL A 96 2.08 15.00 5.70
CA VAL A 96 1.00 14.85 6.69
C VAL A 96 -0.20 14.12 6.11
N THR A 97 -0.50 14.34 4.83
CA THR A 97 -1.74 13.87 4.19
C THR A 97 -1.42 12.83 3.11
N PRO A 98 -1.35 11.54 3.46
CA PRO A 98 -1.11 10.49 2.49
C PRO A 98 -2.39 10.07 1.76
N VAL A 99 -2.25 9.62 0.52
CA VAL A 99 -3.23 8.74 -0.13
C VAL A 99 -2.80 7.29 0.06
N LEU A 100 -3.66 6.46 0.63
CA LEU A 100 -3.41 5.03 0.78
C LEU A 100 -4.02 4.25 -0.39
N VAL A 101 -3.17 3.62 -1.20
CA VAL A 101 -3.58 2.74 -2.30
C VAL A 101 -3.20 1.30 -1.97
N CYS A 102 -4.20 0.43 -1.85
CA CYS A 102 -4.01 -1.01 -1.64
C CYS A 102 -5.27 -1.76 -2.08
N HIS A 103 -5.19 -3.09 -2.12
CA HIS A 103 -6.35 -3.92 -2.46
C HIS A 103 -7.53 -3.68 -1.49
N PRO A 104 -8.79 -3.63 -1.97
CA PRO A 104 -9.95 -3.28 -1.14
C PRO A 104 -10.13 -4.19 0.08
N SER A 105 -9.85 -5.49 -0.04
CA SER A 105 -9.92 -6.44 1.09
C SER A 105 -8.82 -6.26 2.14
N HIS A 106 -7.77 -5.51 1.82
CA HIS A 106 -6.65 -5.20 2.71
C HIS A 106 -6.78 -3.80 3.33
N LEU A 107 -7.55 -2.91 2.69
CA LEU A 107 -7.72 -1.51 3.08
C LEU A 107 -8.07 -1.32 4.56
N TRP A 108 -9.01 -2.11 5.10
CA TRP A 108 -9.45 -1.94 6.47
C TRP A 108 -8.30 -2.11 7.47
N ARG A 109 -7.50 -3.18 7.33
CA ARG A 109 -6.37 -3.43 8.23
C ARG A 109 -5.27 -2.38 8.02
N SER A 110 -4.98 -2.01 6.78
CA SER A 110 -4.01 -0.97 6.46
C SER A 110 -4.37 0.37 7.10
N LEU A 111 -5.62 0.82 6.97
CA LEU A 111 -6.11 2.05 7.61
C LEU A 111 -5.97 2.01 9.14
N ARG A 112 -6.30 0.87 9.76
CA ARG A 112 -6.17 0.70 11.21
C ARG A 112 -4.72 0.85 11.67
N VAL A 113 -3.77 0.26 10.94
CA VAL A 113 -2.35 0.41 11.22
C VAL A 113 -1.90 1.87 11.05
N PHE A 114 -2.31 2.55 9.97
CA PHE A 114 -2.04 3.98 9.77
C PHE A 114 -2.51 4.83 10.95
N TRP A 115 -3.75 4.64 11.39
CA TRP A 115 -4.29 5.38 12.54
C TRP A 115 -3.58 5.04 13.84
N LYS A 116 -3.23 3.76 14.06
CA LYS A 116 -2.47 3.35 15.24
C LYS A 116 -1.10 4.01 15.30
N MET A 117 -0.49 4.22 14.13
CA MET A 117 0.78 4.91 13.93
C MET A 117 0.69 6.45 14.05
N GLY A 118 -0.50 6.99 14.32
CA GLY A 118 -0.71 8.44 14.44
C GLY A 118 -0.79 9.16 13.08
N ILE A 119 -0.85 8.44 11.96
CA ILE A 119 -1.02 9.02 10.64
C ILE A 119 -2.50 9.34 10.43
N GLY A 120 -2.87 10.60 10.70
CA GLY A 120 -4.20 11.14 10.45
C GLY A 120 -4.41 11.58 9.00
N GLY A 121 -5.65 11.95 8.65
CA GLY A 121 -5.94 12.58 7.35
C GLY A 121 -5.76 11.68 6.12
N VAL A 122 -5.66 10.37 6.31
CA VAL A 122 -5.47 9.41 5.22
C VAL A 122 -6.62 9.49 4.23
N VAL A 123 -6.29 9.86 2.99
CA VAL A 123 -7.21 9.82 1.85
C VAL A 123 -7.15 8.43 1.24
N THR A 124 -8.28 7.91 0.78
CA THR A 124 -8.35 6.65 0.03
C THR A 124 -8.99 6.90 -1.32
N PRO A 125 -8.55 6.21 -2.39
CA PRO A 125 -9.30 6.15 -3.63
C PRO A 125 -10.75 5.74 -3.39
N SER A 126 -11.62 6.11 -4.32
CA SER A 126 -13.04 5.76 -4.25
C SER A 126 -13.23 4.23 -4.23
N PRO A 127 -14.34 3.72 -3.65
CA PRO A 127 -14.67 2.31 -3.73
C PRO A 127 -14.70 1.78 -5.17
N GLU A 128 -15.10 2.61 -6.13
CA GLU A 128 -15.12 2.28 -7.55
C GLU A 128 -13.71 2.06 -8.10
N GLU A 129 -12.77 2.98 -7.83
CA GLU A 129 -11.36 2.82 -8.22
C GLU A 129 -10.72 1.59 -7.59
N LEU A 130 -10.96 1.34 -6.30
CA LEU A 130 -10.37 0.20 -5.61
C LEU A 130 -10.94 -1.15 -6.09
N ARG A 131 -12.16 -1.19 -6.61
CA ARG A 131 -12.74 -2.41 -7.21
C ARG A 131 -12.06 -2.81 -8.51
N GLU A 132 -11.30 -1.92 -9.14
CA GLU A 132 -10.49 -2.24 -10.32
C GLU A 132 -9.32 -3.18 -9.99
N ILE A 133 -8.92 -3.28 -8.70
CA ILE A 133 -7.82 -4.12 -8.25
C ILE A 133 -8.34 -5.56 -8.08
N PRO A 134 -7.96 -6.52 -8.94
CA PRO A 134 -8.47 -7.88 -8.85
C PRO A 134 -7.71 -8.68 -7.79
N PHE A 135 -8.31 -9.80 -7.35
CA PHE A 135 -7.51 -10.93 -6.87
C PHE A 135 -6.76 -11.54 -8.07
N SER A 136 -5.49 -11.88 -7.90
CA SER A 136 -4.67 -12.35 -9.01
C SER A 136 -3.79 -13.55 -8.64
N GLU A 137 -3.18 -14.14 -9.67
CA GLU A 137 -2.16 -15.17 -9.49
C GLU A 137 -1.04 -14.65 -8.59
N SER A 138 -0.73 -15.44 -7.58
CA SER A 138 0.24 -15.08 -6.54
C SER A 138 0.75 -16.38 -5.93
N ASP A 139 2.00 -16.43 -5.52
CA ASP A 139 2.57 -17.55 -4.77
C ASP A 139 1.87 -17.71 -3.41
N GLN A 140 1.28 -16.61 -2.93
CA GLN A 140 0.42 -16.57 -1.77
C GLN A 140 -1.01 -17.00 -2.14
N ILE A 141 -1.34 -18.28 -1.92
CA ILE A 141 -2.65 -18.86 -2.29
C ILE A 141 -3.84 -18.04 -1.76
N TRP A 142 -3.71 -17.45 -0.57
CA TRP A 142 -4.75 -16.64 0.06
C TRP A 142 -5.03 -15.31 -0.65
N THR A 143 -4.17 -14.81 -1.53
CA THR A 143 -4.43 -13.58 -2.31
C THR A 143 -5.02 -13.89 -3.69
N ARG A 144 -5.34 -15.15 -3.99
CA ARG A 144 -5.92 -15.57 -5.27
C ARG A 144 -7.44 -15.43 -5.34
N ASN A 145 -8.13 -15.36 -4.20
CA ASN A 145 -9.57 -15.11 -4.14
C ASN A 145 -10.00 -14.60 -2.75
N ALA A 146 -11.20 -14.02 -2.70
CA ALA A 146 -11.76 -13.42 -1.49
C ALA A 146 -11.97 -14.42 -0.35
N LEU A 147 -12.38 -15.66 -0.64
CA LEU A 147 -12.66 -16.65 0.40
C LEU A 147 -11.39 -17.01 1.18
N PHE A 148 -10.32 -17.36 0.48
CA PHE A 148 -9.05 -17.70 1.13
C PHE A 148 -8.41 -16.50 1.82
N TRP A 149 -8.61 -15.29 1.27
CA TRP A 149 -8.19 -14.07 1.93
C TRP A 149 -8.85 -13.94 3.30
N TRP A 150 -10.18 -14.06 3.39
CA TRP A 150 -10.90 -13.93 4.65
C TRP A 150 -10.51 -14.99 5.69
N ILE A 151 -10.30 -16.23 5.24
CA ILE A 151 -9.82 -17.31 6.14
C ILE A 151 -8.47 -16.93 6.77
N LYS A 152 -7.56 -16.31 6.01
CA LYS A 152 -6.28 -15.84 6.54
C LYS A 152 -6.39 -14.53 7.31
N GLU A 153 -7.23 -13.61 6.86
CA GLU A 153 -7.28 -12.25 7.40
C GLU A 153 -7.83 -12.23 8.83
N ILE A 154 -8.77 -13.12 9.17
CA ILE A 154 -9.31 -13.24 10.54
C ILE A 154 -8.21 -13.51 11.60
N PRO A 155 -7.38 -14.57 11.48
CA PRO A 155 -6.31 -14.82 12.44
C PRO A 155 -5.25 -13.71 12.43
N VAL A 156 -4.97 -13.11 11.27
CA VAL A 156 -4.06 -11.96 11.18
C VAL A 156 -4.59 -10.78 11.99
N ILE A 157 -5.85 -10.40 11.83
CA ILE A 157 -6.48 -9.31 12.61
C ILE A 157 -6.39 -9.60 14.11
N THR A 158 -6.66 -10.84 14.54
CA THR A 158 -6.54 -11.23 15.95
C THR A 158 -5.11 -11.07 16.45
N TRP A 159 -4.11 -11.52 15.69
CA TRP A 159 -2.70 -11.35 16.05
C TRP A 159 -2.30 -9.87 16.10
N TYR A 160 -2.74 -9.04 15.15
CA TYR A 160 -2.47 -7.60 15.17
C TYR A 160 -3.06 -6.92 16.41
N LYS A 161 -4.29 -7.28 16.82
CA LYS A 161 -4.90 -6.77 18.06
C LYS A 161 -4.10 -7.17 19.31
N LEU A 162 -3.69 -8.43 19.41
CA LEU A 162 -2.93 -8.94 20.56
C LEU A 162 -1.55 -8.29 20.70
N ASN A 163 -0.91 -7.92 19.59
CA ASN A 163 0.37 -7.21 19.59
C ASN A 163 0.22 -5.69 19.61
N GLY A 164 -1.01 -5.17 19.66
CA GLY A 164 -1.29 -3.73 19.73
C GLY A 164 -1.01 -2.97 18.43
N TYR A 165 -0.98 -3.65 17.29
CA TYR A 165 -0.72 -3.06 15.96
C TYR A 165 -1.94 -2.39 15.34
N ILE A 166 -3.14 -2.70 15.82
CA ILE A 166 -4.43 -2.08 15.49
C ILE A 166 -5.32 -1.91 16.71
#